data_AF-A0A919HAW2-F1
#
_entry.id   AF-A0A919HAW2-F1
#
_cell.length_a   1.000
_cell.length_b   1.000
_cell.length_c   1.000
_cell.angle_alpha   90.00
_cell.angle_beta   90.00
_cell.angle_gamma   90.00
#
_symmetry.space_group_name_H-M   'P 1'
#
loop_
_entity.id
_entity.type
_entity.pdbx_description
1 polymer ?
#
loop_
_entity_poly.entity_id
_entity_poly.type
_entity_poly.pdbx_seq_one_letter_code
_entity_poly.pdbx_strand_id
1 'polypeptide(L)' 'MRFGILGPLEVRSSAGEPLDAGGPRPRALLTLLLLGAGSTVTVEQLVDGLYGDRPPRGGR' A
#
# COMPACT_ATOMS: atom_id res chain seq x y z
N MET A 1 14.72 5.65 -1.82
CA MET A 1 13.42 6.01 -1.21
C MET A 1 13.32 5.33 0.14
N ARG A 2 12.54 5.88 1.07
CA ARG A 2 12.30 5.33 2.41
C ARG A 2 10.81 5.38 2.73
N PHE A 3 10.33 4.37 3.45
CA PHE A 3 8.94 4.25 3.86
C PHE A 3 8.85 4.01 5.36
N GLY A 4 7.91 4.68 6.03
CA GLY A 4 7.59 4.47 7.44
C GLY A 4 6.14 4.00 7.58
N ILE A 5 5.93 2.89 8.28
CA ILE A 5 4.59 2.27 8.45
C ILE A 5 4.22 2.00 9.92
N LEU A 6 5.13 2.28 10.87
CA LEU A 6 4.90 2.12 12.31
C LEU A 6 4.23 3.37 12.89
N GLY A 7 3.12 3.77 12.26
CA GLY A 7 2.47 5.07 12.41
C GLY A 7 1.72 5.41 11.11
N PRO A 8 1.35 6.68 10.90
CA PRO A 8 0.86 7.13 9.60
C PRO A 8 1.86 6.78 8.48
N LEU A 9 1.37 6.45 7.29
CA LEU A 9 2.24 6.13 6.16
C LEU A 9 3.07 7.35 5.75
N GLU A 10 4.39 7.23 5.88
CA GLU A 10 5.35 8.23 5.45
C GLU A 10 6.13 7.74 4.23
N VAL A 11 6.24 8.59 3.20
CA VAL A 11 7.02 8.31 2.00
C VAL A 11 8.06 9.41 1.81
N ARG A 12 9.33 9.02 1.63
CA ARG A 12 10.43 9.96 1.42
C ARG A 12 11.26 9.57 0.21
N SER A 13 11.65 10.55 -0.60
CA SER A 13 12.51 10.35 -1.76
C SER A 13 13.92 9.87 -1.35
N SER A 14 14.78 9.51 -2.32
CA SER A 14 16.19 9.24 -2.03
C SER A 14 16.92 10.45 -1.45
N ALA A 15 16.49 11.67 -1.79
CA ALA A 15 17.02 12.92 -1.23
C ALA A 15 16.47 13.25 0.17
N GLY A 16 15.46 12.51 0.65
CA GLY A 16 14.86 12.70 1.98
C GLY A 16 13.61 13.59 2.01
N GLU A 17 13.21 14.13 0.86
CA GLU A 17 12.01 14.96 0.71
C GLU A 17 10.72 14.16 0.91
N PRO A 18 9.71 14.69 1.62
CA PRO A 18 8.41 14.04 1.77
C PRO A 18 7.67 13.96 0.43
N LEU A 19 7.02 12.83 0.19
CA LEU A 19 6.19 12.58 -1.00
C LEU A 19 4.76 12.25 -0.56
N ASP A 20 3.77 12.80 -1.28
CA ASP A 20 2.37 12.43 -1.04
C ASP A 20 2.07 11.09 -1.70
N ALA A 21 1.61 10.14 -0.90
CA ALA A 21 1.14 8.83 -1.35
C ALA A 21 -0.31 8.85 -1.89
N GLY A 22 -0.92 10.04 -2.02
CA GLY A 22 -2.25 10.23 -2.59
C GLY A 22 -3.36 9.95 -1.58
N GLY A 23 -4.58 9.64 -2.04
CA GLY A 23 -5.74 9.44 -1.16
C GLY A 23 -5.65 8.21 -0.24
N PRO A 24 -6.66 7.97 0.62
CA PRO A 24 -6.67 6.86 1.57
C PRO A 24 -6.47 5.48 0.93
N ARG A 25 -7.01 5.25 -0.27
CA ARG A 25 -6.94 3.95 -0.96
C ARG A 25 -5.55 3.67 -1.58
N PRO A 26 -4.92 4.59 -2.33
CA PRO A 26 -3.51 4.48 -2.70
C PRO A 26 -2.56 4.27 -1.51
N ARG A 27 -2.78 4.98 -0.39
CA ARG A 27 -2.01 4.79 0.84
C ARG A 27 -2.16 3.37 1.40
N ALA A 28 -3.38 2.88 1.53
CA ALA A 28 -3.65 1.52 2.01
C ALA A 28 -3.00 0.46 1.11
N LEU A 29 -3.11 0.63 -0.22
CA LEU A 29 -2.48 -0.27 -1.20
C LEU A 29 -0.95 -0.29 -1.04
N LEU A 30 -0.33 0.89 -0.92
CA LEU A 30 1.12 0.99 -0.72
C LEU A 30 1.55 0.33 0.59
N THR A 31 0.80 0.52 1.68
CA THR A 31 1.07 -0.16 2.95
C THR A 31 1.03 -1.68 2.81
N LEU A 32 0.04 -2.25 2.11
CA LEU A 32 -0.05 -3.70 1.89
C LEU A 32 1.16 -4.23 1.10
N LEU A 33 1.59 -3.52 0.06
CA LEU A 33 2.79 -3.87 -0.69
C LEU A 33 4.06 -3.81 0.17
N LEU A 34 4.15 -2.82 1.06
CA LEU A 34 5.29 -2.68 1.97
C LEU A 34 5.34 -3.77 3.04
N LEU A 35 4.19 -4.28 3.49
CA LEU A 35 4.13 -5.43 4.40
C LEU A 35 4.65 -6.72 3.73
N GLY A 36 4.44 -6.86 2.42
CA GLY A 36 4.97 -7.97 1.61
C GLY A 36 6.29 -7.66 0.91
N ALA A 37 7.03 -6.63 1.32
CA ALA A 37 8.22 -6.16 0.61
C ALA A 37 9.25 -7.27 0.41
N GLY A 38 9.78 -7.37 -0.82
CA GLY A 38 10.72 -8.42 -1.21
C GLY A 38 10.06 -9.73 -1.64
N SER A 39 8.73 -9.81 -1.65
CA SER A 39 7.96 -10.95 -2.17
C SER A 39 6.94 -10.50 -3.21
N THR A 40 6.49 -11.43 -4.06
CA THR A 40 5.37 -11.17 -4.98
C THR A 40 4.06 -11.14 -4.20
N VAL A 41 3.32 -10.04 -4.32
CA VAL A 41 1.95 -9.92 -3.78
C VAL A 41 0.96 -10.09 -4.93
N THR A 42 0.06 -11.05 -4.80
CA THR A 42 -0.98 -11.36 -5.79
C THR A 42 -2.11 -10.35 -5.75
N VAL A 43 -2.87 -10.26 -6.85
CA VAL A 43 -4.06 -9.38 -6.91
C VAL A 43 -5.08 -9.79 -5.87
N GLU A 44 -5.29 -11.10 -5.67
CA GLU A 44 -6.17 -11.66 -4.65
C GLU A 44 -5.80 -11.17 -3.25
N GLN A 45 -4.52 -11.24 -2.87
CA GLN A 45 -4.05 -10.75 -1.57
C GLN A 45 -4.27 -9.24 -1.39
N LEU A 46 -4.12 -8.45 -2.46
CA LEU A 46 -4.39 -7.01 -2.42
C LEU A 46 -5.89 -6.72 -2.28
N VAL A 47 -6.74 -7.49 -2.98
CA VAL A 47 -8.19 -7.37 -2.89
C VAL A 47 -8.65 -7.73 -1.48
N ASP A 48 -8.20 -8.85 -0.93
CA ASP A 48 -8.53 -9.28 0.42
C ASP A 48 -8.05 -8.25 1.46
N GLY A 49 -6.83 -7.75 1.32
CA GLY A 49 -6.28 -6.74 2.24
C GLY A 49 -6.98 -5.38 2.16
N LEU A 50 -7.47 -4.97 0.98
CA LEU A 50 -8.11 -3.67 0.80
C LEU A 50 -9.62 -3.66 1.10
N TYR A 51 -10.31 -4.77 0.87
CA TYR A 51 -11.76 -4.83 0.96
C TYR A 51 -12.29 -5.87 1.95
N GLY A 52 -11.43 -6.74 2.49
CA GLY A 52 -11.83 -7.87 3.32
C GLY A 52 -12.89 -8.71 2.60
N ASP A 53 -13.95 -9.06 3.32
CA ASP A 53 -15.03 -9.91 2.81
C ASP A 53 -15.96 -9.25 1.77
N ARG A 54 -15.76 -7.96 1.43
CA ARG A 54 -16.63 -7.23 0.50
C ARG A 54 -15.88 -6.61 -0.68
N PRO A 55 -15.27 -7.43 -1.55
CA PRO A 55 -14.59 -6.92 -2.72
C PRO A 55 -15.57 -6.25 -3.72
N PRO A 56 -15.11 -5.23 -4.46
CA PRO A 56 -15.90 -4.61 -5.51
C PRO A 56 -16.15 -5.61 -6.65
N ARG A 57 -17.36 -5.61 -7.20
CA ARG A 57 -17.75 -6.48 -8.33
C ARG A 57 -16.97 -6.07 -9.58
N GLY A 58 -15.88 -6.79 -9.90
CA GLY A 58 -15.06 -6.55 -11.09
C GLY A 58 -13.54 -6.66 -10.90
N GLY A 59 -13.06 -6.98 -9.69
CA GLY A 59 -11.63 -7.25 -9.47
C GLY A 59 -11.25 -8.66 -9.94
N ARG A 60 -10.86 -8.81 -11.20
CA ARG A 60 -10.16 -9.99 -11.71
C ARG A 60 -9.21 -9.60 -12.84
#